data_AF-A0A0K6GJC8-F1
#
_entry.id   AF-A0A0K6GJC8-F1
#
_cell.length_a   1.000
_cell.length_b   1.000
_cell.length_c   1.000
_cell.angle_alpha   90.00
_cell.angle_beta   90.00
_cell.angle_gamma   90.00
#
_symmetry.space_group_name_H-M   'P 1'
#
loop_
_entity.id
_entity.type
_entity.pdbx_description
1 polymer ?
#
loop_
_entity_poly.entity_id
_entity_poly.type
_entity_poly.pdbx_seq_one_letter_code
_entity_poly.pdbx_strand_id
1 'polypeptide(L)'
;MDVALGTVYTGVFSTSDTLWNELDTAGQAEHDRFWRMPLDEAYGPQIYSSNADLCNTGGKSAGSCTAALFLKAFVKGIPSDDGEGEGTVRWAHVDMAGTMEAPRGEPYQEKGMTGRPVRAFVEFARRLSQRK
;
A
#
# COMPACT_ATOMS: atom_id res chain seq x y z
N MET A 1 -10.06 -3.57 -0.48
CA MET A 1 -9.20 -3.69 0.71
C MET A 1 -9.97 -4.05 1.97
N ASP A 2 -11.05 -3.32 2.28
CA ASP A 2 -11.89 -3.62 3.45
C ASP A 2 -12.32 -5.10 3.53
N VAL A 3 -12.83 -5.68 2.45
CA VAL A 3 -13.18 -7.12 2.41
C VAL A 3 -12.00 -8.06 2.68
N ALA A 4 -10.77 -7.64 2.39
CA ALA A 4 -9.57 -8.48 2.52
C ALA A 4 -8.96 -8.45 3.93
N LEU A 5 -8.82 -7.25 4.52
CA LEU A 5 -8.10 -7.04 5.79
C LEU A 5 -8.98 -6.45 6.90
N GLY A 6 -10.20 -6.02 6.58
CA GLY A 6 -11.09 -5.30 7.47
C GLY A 6 -10.44 -4.03 8.03
N THR A 7 -10.72 -3.77 9.30
CA THR A 7 -10.29 -2.55 10.02
C THR A 7 -9.01 -2.75 10.84
N VAL A 8 -8.37 -3.92 10.77
CA VAL A 8 -7.24 -4.27 11.63
C VAL A 8 -5.93 -3.76 11.04
N TYR A 9 -5.65 -4.09 9.79
CA TYR A 9 -4.42 -3.73 9.09
C TYR A 9 -4.71 -2.80 7.91
N THR A 10 -3.82 -1.84 7.68
CA THR A 10 -3.80 -1.06 6.43
C THR A 10 -2.99 -1.81 5.37
N GLY A 11 -3.53 -2.00 4.17
CA GLY A 11 -2.85 -2.74 3.11
C GLY A 11 -1.76 -1.93 2.44
N VAL A 12 -0.58 -2.52 2.22
CA VAL A 12 0.55 -1.87 1.55
C VAL A 12 1.06 -2.72 0.39
N PHE A 13 1.13 -2.12 -0.79
CA PHE A 13 1.79 -2.67 -1.97
C PHE A 13 3.10 -1.95 -2.14
N SER A 14 4.22 -2.66 -2.27
CA SER A 14 5.55 -2.04 -2.35
C SER A 14 6.42 -2.76 -3.36
N THR A 15 7.18 -2.00 -4.16
CA THR A 15 8.22 -2.52 -5.05
C THR A 15 9.56 -2.72 -4.35
N SER A 16 9.66 -2.34 -3.06
CA SER A 16 10.90 -2.46 -2.29
C SER A 16 10.65 -3.15 -0.95
N ASP A 17 11.37 -4.24 -0.71
CA ASP A 17 11.40 -4.93 0.59
C ASP A 17 11.89 -4.01 1.69
N THR A 18 12.92 -3.21 1.41
CA THR A 18 13.47 -2.23 2.36
C THR A 18 12.43 -1.19 2.76
N LEU A 19 11.69 -0.62 1.78
CA LEU A 19 10.61 0.33 2.08
C LEU A 19 9.47 -0.33 2.87
N TRP A 20 9.09 -1.56 2.50
CA TRP A 20 8.09 -2.33 3.25
C TRP A 20 8.52 -2.50 4.71
N ASN A 21 9.75 -2.96 4.96
CA ASN A 21 10.26 -3.21 6.30
C ASN A 21 10.34 -1.92 7.14
N GLU A 22 10.70 -0.79 6.52
CA GLU A 22 10.70 0.52 7.19
C GLU A 22 9.28 0.94 7.62
N LEU A 23 8.29 0.76 6.75
CA LEU A 23 6.89 1.05 7.03
C LEU A 23 6.33 0.11 8.10
N ASP A 24 6.54 -1.21 7.97
CA ASP A 24 6.08 -2.20 8.93
C ASP A 24 6.67 -1.93 10.32
N THR A 25 7.97 -1.67 10.41
CA THR A 25 8.62 -1.33 11.68
C THR A 25 7.98 -0.12 12.36
N ALA A 26 7.67 0.94 11.59
CA ALA A 26 6.99 2.12 12.11
C ALA A 26 5.53 1.83 12.53
N GLY A 27 4.81 1.03 11.73
CA GLY A 27 3.44 0.61 12.02
C GLY A 27 3.33 -0.26 13.27
N GLN A 28 4.29 -1.16 13.52
CA GLN A 28 4.35 -1.94 14.74
C GLN A 28 4.60 -1.06 15.97
N ALA A 29 5.52 -0.09 15.87
CA ALA A 29 5.85 0.80 16.98
C ALA A 29 4.66 1.65 17.44
N GLU A 30 3.82 2.10 16.50
CA GLU A 30 2.66 2.95 16.78
C GLU A 30 1.34 2.18 16.91
N HIS A 31 1.35 0.85 16.76
CA HIS A 31 0.14 0.04 16.70
C HIS A 31 -0.85 0.42 15.57
N ASP A 32 -0.40 1.23 14.59
CA ASP A 32 -1.08 1.48 13.32
C ASP A 32 -0.48 0.56 12.26
N ARG A 33 -0.83 -0.72 12.39
CA ARG A 33 -0.16 -1.83 11.70
C ARG A 33 -0.48 -1.89 10.21
N PHE A 34 0.53 -2.20 9.43
CA PHE A 34 0.42 -2.47 8.00
C PHE A 34 0.40 -3.97 7.72
N TRP A 35 -0.13 -4.35 6.56
CA TRP A 35 -0.01 -5.70 6.02
C TRP A 35 0.46 -5.65 4.57
N ARG A 36 1.46 -6.46 4.23
CA ARG A 36 1.99 -6.50 2.87
C ARG A 36 1.05 -7.25 1.94
N MET A 37 0.63 -6.58 0.89
CA MET A 37 -0.20 -7.13 -0.17
C MET A 37 0.67 -7.48 -1.38
N PRO A 38 0.29 -8.51 -2.17
CA PRO A 38 1.06 -8.91 -3.34
C PRO A 38 0.96 -7.85 -4.46
N LEU A 39 2.10 -7.51 -5.04
CA LEU A 39 2.22 -6.63 -6.21
C LEU A 39 2.84 -7.43 -7.36
N ASP A 40 2.07 -8.37 -7.89
CA ASP A 40 2.53 -9.35 -8.86
C ASP A 40 1.94 -9.07 -10.25
N GLU A 41 2.78 -9.06 -11.29
CA GLU A 41 2.37 -8.82 -12.68
C GLU A 41 1.38 -9.87 -13.20
N ALA A 42 1.22 -11.02 -12.52
CA ALA A 42 0.18 -12.00 -12.82
C ALA A 42 -1.25 -11.45 -12.69
N TYR A 43 -1.46 -10.34 -11.97
CA TYR A 43 -2.75 -9.64 -11.95
C TYR A 43 -2.96 -8.73 -13.17
N GLY A 44 -1.89 -8.38 -13.89
CA GLY A 44 -1.87 -7.45 -15.03
C GLY A 44 -2.87 -7.77 -16.15
N PRO A 45 -3.04 -9.04 -16.59
CA PRO A 45 -4.00 -9.40 -17.64
C PRO A 45 -5.45 -8.96 -17.36
N GLN A 46 -5.82 -8.70 -16.11
CA GLN A 46 -7.15 -8.20 -15.76
C GLN A 46 -7.36 -6.74 -16.16
N ILE A 47 -6.28 -5.95 -16.25
CA ILE A 47 -6.31 -4.51 -16.54
C ILE A 47 -5.68 -4.14 -17.87
N TYR A 48 -5.07 -5.09 -18.60
CA TYR A 48 -4.57 -4.86 -19.95
C TYR A 48 -5.73 -4.90 -20.95
N SER A 49 -5.92 -3.81 -21.70
CA SER A 49 -7.03 -3.65 -22.65
C SER A 49 -6.53 -3.70 -24.09
N SER A 50 -7.39 -4.10 -25.03
CA SER A 50 -7.09 -4.04 -26.46
C SER A 50 -7.19 -2.63 -27.05
N ASN A 51 -7.95 -1.74 -26.39
CA ASN A 51 -8.33 -0.44 -26.95
C ASN A 51 -7.59 0.75 -26.30
N ALA A 52 -6.85 0.50 -25.22
CA ALA A 52 -6.04 1.47 -24.50
C ALA A 52 -4.93 0.73 -23.76
N ASP A 53 -3.89 1.44 -23.34
CA ASP A 53 -2.76 0.83 -22.62
C ASP A 53 -3.22 0.13 -21.32
N LEU A 54 -4.20 0.73 -20.61
CA LEU A 54 -4.74 0.20 -19.35
C LEU A 54 -6.25 0.43 -19.22
N CYS A 55 -6.92 -0.50 -18.57
CA CYS A 55 -8.28 -0.36 -18.04
C CYS A 55 -8.22 0.00 -16.55
N ASN A 56 -9.06 0.93 -16.11
CA ASN A 56 -9.11 1.36 -14.70
C ASN A 56 -9.81 0.36 -13.76
N THR A 57 -10.29 -0.77 -14.27
CA THR A 57 -10.90 -1.84 -13.48
C THR A 57 -10.52 -3.22 -14.02
N GLY A 58 -10.17 -4.14 -13.12
CA GLY A 58 -9.85 -5.54 -13.43
C GLY A 58 -10.99 -6.52 -13.13
N GLY A 59 -12.17 -6.01 -12.73
CA GLY A 59 -13.29 -6.83 -12.27
C GLY A 59 -13.35 -6.97 -10.74
N LYS A 60 -14.06 -8.01 -10.27
CA LYS A 60 -14.39 -8.17 -8.84
C LYS A 60 -13.26 -8.81 -8.02
N SER A 61 -12.57 -9.79 -8.59
CA SER A 61 -11.52 -10.54 -7.90
C SER A 61 -10.25 -9.72 -7.81
N ALA A 62 -9.54 -9.81 -6.68
CA ALA A 62 -8.25 -9.14 -6.48
C ALA A 62 -8.25 -7.61 -6.75
N GLY A 63 -9.39 -6.94 -6.56
CA GLY A 63 -9.56 -5.53 -6.97
C GLY A 63 -8.52 -4.56 -6.41
N SER A 64 -8.08 -4.75 -5.15
CA SER A 64 -6.99 -3.94 -4.58
C SER A 64 -5.62 -4.23 -5.23
N CYS A 65 -5.34 -5.47 -5.62
CA CYS A 65 -4.09 -5.81 -6.31
C CYS A 65 -4.06 -5.20 -7.72
N THR A 66 -5.15 -5.33 -8.48
CA THR A 66 -5.25 -4.73 -9.81
C THR A 66 -5.22 -3.20 -9.77
N ALA A 67 -5.83 -2.58 -8.74
CA ALA A 67 -5.76 -1.14 -8.55
C ALA A 67 -4.32 -0.69 -8.24
N ALA A 68 -3.59 -1.43 -7.40
CA ALA A 68 -2.19 -1.12 -7.11
C ALA A 68 -1.30 -1.25 -8.36
N LEU A 69 -1.49 -2.28 -9.19
CA LEU A 69 -0.79 -2.39 -10.47
C LEU A 69 -1.13 -1.24 -11.43
N PHE A 70 -2.40 -0.86 -11.52
CA PHE A 70 -2.81 0.29 -12.31
C PHE A 70 -2.06 1.55 -11.87
N LEU A 71 -1.92 1.80 -10.57
CA LEU A 71 -1.16 2.93 -10.04
C LEU A 71 0.35 2.82 -10.33
N LYS A 72 0.95 1.62 -10.20
CA LYS A 72 2.38 1.36 -10.46
C LYS A 72 2.78 1.87 -11.85
N ALA A 73 1.93 1.68 -12.86
CA ALA A 73 2.21 2.06 -14.26
C ALA A 73 2.45 3.56 -14.47
N PHE A 74 2.01 4.42 -13.53
CA PHE A 74 2.20 5.87 -13.62
C PHE A 74 3.40 6.39 -12.83
N VAL A 75 4.11 5.52 -12.11
CA VAL A 75 5.25 5.91 -11.27
C VAL A 75 6.55 5.76 -12.07
N LYS A 76 7.17 6.89 -12.40
CA LYS A 76 8.44 6.91 -13.12
C LYS A 76 9.61 6.62 -12.18
N GLY A 77 10.63 5.93 -12.69
CA GLY A 77 11.90 5.70 -11.99
C GLY A 77 11.88 4.56 -10.98
N ILE A 78 10.84 3.70 -10.98
CA ILE A 78 10.89 2.41 -10.29
C ILE A 78 11.89 1.52 -11.04
N PRO A 79 12.81 0.80 -10.34
CA PRO A 79 13.67 -0.20 -10.97
C PRO A 79 12.83 -1.25 -11.72
N SER A 80 13.29 -1.67 -12.90
CA SER A 80 12.65 -2.77 -13.64
C SER A 80 12.88 -4.11 -12.93
N ASP A 81 11.96 -5.05 -13.13
CA ASP A 81 12.00 -6.36 -12.44
C ASP A 81 13.20 -7.23 -12.88
N ASP A 82 13.79 -6.95 -14.04
CA ASP A 82 15.03 -7.57 -14.55
C ASP A 82 16.31 -6.93 -13.98
N GLY A 83 16.20 -5.85 -13.19
CA GLY A 83 17.33 -5.11 -12.64
C GLY A 83 18.10 -4.30 -13.69
N GLU A 84 17.67 -4.29 -14.94
CA GLU A 84 18.29 -3.56 -16.04
C GLU A 84 17.61 -2.20 -16.23
N GLY A 85 17.88 -1.26 -15.31
CA GLY A 85 17.37 0.10 -15.44
C GLY A 85 17.95 1.08 -14.43
N GLU A 86 17.97 2.38 -14.78
CA GLU A 86 18.45 3.48 -13.92
C GLU A 86 17.44 3.89 -12.81
N GLY A 87 16.42 3.07 -12.56
CA GLY A 87 15.40 3.35 -11.56
C GLY A 87 15.97 3.43 -10.14
N THR A 88 15.58 4.44 -9.38
CA THR A 88 16.00 4.65 -7.98
C THR A 88 14.83 4.85 -7.01
N VAL A 89 13.61 4.93 -7.53
CA VAL A 89 12.40 5.21 -6.74
C VAL A 89 11.92 3.94 -6.07
N ARG A 90 12.02 3.90 -4.73
CA ARG A 90 11.29 2.93 -3.91
C ARG A 90 9.86 3.41 -3.75
N TRP A 91 8.90 2.65 -4.25
CA TRP A 91 7.49 3.05 -4.25
C TRP A 91 6.64 2.13 -3.38
N ALA A 92 5.68 2.73 -2.67
CA ALA A 92 4.63 2.00 -1.99
C ALA A 92 3.28 2.72 -2.15
N HIS A 93 2.24 1.93 -2.40
CA HIS A 93 0.84 2.34 -2.32
C HIS A 93 0.22 1.83 -1.01
N VAL A 94 -0.46 2.70 -0.29
CA VAL A 94 -1.13 2.40 0.98
C VAL A 94 -2.64 2.53 0.79
N ASP A 95 -3.35 1.40 0.80
CA ASP A 95 -4.80 1.32 0.63
C ASP A 95 -5.47 1.33 2.01
N MET A 96 -6.04 2.48 2.36
CA MET A 96 -6.60 2.77 3.69
C MET A 96 -8.11 2.56 3.78
N ALA A 97 -8.75 1.97 2.75
CA ALA A 97 -10.20 1.87 2.72
C ALA A 97 -10.77 1.08 3.93
N GLY A 98 -10.11 0.00 4.34
CA GLY A 98 -10.54 -0.80 5.49
C GLY A 98 -10.31 -0.12 6.84
N THR A 99 -9.27 0.70 6.97
CA THR A 99 -8.97 1.39 8.24
C THR A 99 -9.60 2.77 8.35
N MET A 100 -10.37 3.22 7.35
CA MET A 100 -10.97 4.56 7.31
C MET A 100 -11.89 4.84 8.52
N GLU A 101 -12.72 3.87 8.90
CA GLU A 101 -13.73 4.02 9.96
C GLU A 101 -13.60 2.90 11.01
N ALA A 102 -13.70 3.26 12.28
CA ALA A 102 -13.85 2.34 13.38
C ALA A 102 -15.35 2.06 13.62
N PRO A 103 -15.84 0.82 13.41
CA PRO A 103 -17.27 0.49 13.55
C PRO A 103 -17.73 0.51 15.01
N ARG A 104 -16.78 0.44 15.95
CA ARG A 104 -16.99 0.43 17.40
C ARG A 104 -15.88 1.25 18.06
N GLY A 105 -16.14 1.74 19.27
CA GLY A 105 -15.13 2.41 20.07
C GLY A 105 -14.17 1.42 20.72
N GLU A 106 -12.89 1.76 20.69
CA GLU A 106 -11.78 1.15 21.41
C GLU A 106 -11.26 2.13 22.48
N PRO A 107 -10.45 1.69 23.48
CA PRO A 107 -10.03 2.54 24.60
C PRO A 107 -9.35 3.87 24.23
N TYR A 108 -8.74 3.95 23.04
CA TYR A 108 -8.02 5.12 22.55
C TYR A 108 -8.63 5.73 21.28
N GLN A 109 -9.75 5.19 20.79
CA GLN A 109 -10.35 5.54 19.49
C GLN A 109 -11.87 5.38 19.57
N GLU A 110 -12.61 6.49 19.50
CA GLU A 110 -14.06 6.42 19.43
C GLU A 110 -14.56 5.87 18.08
N LYS A 111 -15.83 5.47 18.04
CA LYS A 111 -16.51 5.10 16.80
C LYS A 111 -16.48 6.28 15.82
N GLY A 112 -16.13 6.03 14.57
CA GLY A 112 -16.08 7.04 13.51
C GLY A 112 -14.76 7.02 12.74
N MET A 113 -14.43 8.14 12.08
CA MET A 113 -13.24 8.25 11.23
C MET A 113 -11.96 8.14 12.06
N THR A 114 -11.03 7.30 11.63
CA THR A 114 -9.88 6.93 12.47
C THR A 114 -8.64 7.80 12.26
N GLY A 115 -8.49 8.42 11.09
CA GLY A 115 -7.25 9.08 10.70
C GLY A 115 -6.05 8.12 10.59
N ARG A 116 -6.27 6.80 10.57
CA ARG A 116 -5.19 5.82 10.44
C ARG A 116 -4.68 5.76 8.99
N PRO A 117 -3.36 5.60 8.77
CA PRO A 117 -2.30 5.31 9.74
C PRO A 117 -1.34 6.50 9.97
N VAL A 118 -1.86 7.69 10.35
CA VAL A 118 -1.05 8.92 10.50
C VAL A 118 0.14 8.74 11.46
N ARG A 119 -0.05 8.09 12.62
CA ARG A 119 1.05 7.92 13.61
C ARG A 119 2.19 7.09 13.04
N ALA A 120 1.88 6.01 12.32
CA ALA A 120 2.88 5.19 11.65
C ALA A 120 3.68 5.98 10.60
N PHE A 121 3.04 6.89 9.85
CA PHE A 121 3.76 7.75 8.90
C PHE A 121 4.66 8.78 9.60
N VAL A 122 4.22 9.36 10.71
CA VAL A 122 5.05 10.25 11.52
C VAL A 122 6.27 9.51 12.05
N GLU A 123 6.08 8.29 12.58
CA GLU A 123 7.18 7.46 13.08
C GLU A 123 8.14 7.02 11.96
N PHE A 124 7.62 6.68 10.78
CA PHE A 124 8.43 6.39 9.59
C PHE A 124 9.31 7.59 9.22
N ALA A 125 8.73 8.79 9.12
CA ALA A 125 9.47 10.02 8.81
C ALA A 125 10.52 10.35 9.88
N ARG A 126 10.18 10.15 11.17
CA ARG A 126 11.11 10.34 12.30
C ARG A 126 12.30 9.38 12.23
N ARG A 127 12.08 8.11 11.88
CA ARG A 127 13.19 7.15 11.70
C ARG A 127 14.03 7.47 10.48
N LEU A 128 13.39 7.89 9.39
CA LEU A 128 14.07 8.26 8.15
C LEU A 128 15.04 9.43 8.37
N SER A 129 14.65 10.44 9.15
CA SER A 129 15.50 11.61 9.45
C SER A 129 16.70 11.32 10.35
N GLN A 130 16.72 10.16 11.01
CA GLN A 130 17.81 9.75 11.91
C GLN A 130 18.86 8.87 11.22
N ARG A 131 18.64 8.48 9.96
CA ARG A 131 19.65 7.72 9.18
C ARG A 131 20.78 8.67 8.79
N LYS A 132 21.99 8.33 9.23
CA LYS A 132 23.24 8.97 8.81
C LYS A 132 23.66 8.47 7.43
#